data_AF-A0A5E4I569-F1
#
_entry.id   AF-A0A5E4I569-F1
#
_cell.length_a   1.000
_cell.length_b   1.000
_cell.length_c   1.000
_cell.angle_alpha   90.00
_cell.angle_beta   90.00
_cell.angle_gamma   90.00
#
_symmetry.space_group_name_H-M   'P 1'
#
loop_
_entity.id
_entity.type
_entity.pdbx_description
1 polymer ?
#
loop_
_entity_poly.entity_id
_entity_poly.type
_entity_poly.pdbx_seq_one_letter_code
_entity_poly.pdbx_strand_id
1 'polypeptide(L)'
;MKEKEYHDKMSRLLPKDRQETLLSAMEKYGDNKWWLSENPVIIARYQLFENTCMVPDIGKILVGLQKLLGRPVYHHDLAFDVEGLREEAKVAIWKLEGGESLETPFNYKLKKVYESIQLLKNNGPEVIVKETED
;
A
#
# COMPACT_ATOMS: atom_id res chain seq x y z
N MET A 1 5.64 6.87 17.82
CA MET A 1 4.43 7.68 18.09
C MET A 1 3.55 6.97 19.10
N LYS A 2 2.91 7.67 20.05
CA LYS A 2 2.00 7.03 21.02
C LYS A 2 0.58 6.91 20.42
N GLU A 3 -0.18 5.90 20.84
CA GLU A 3 -1.52 5.61 20.29
C GLU A 3 -2.51 6.78 20.40
N LYS A 4 -2.53 7.49 21.53
CA LYS A 4 -3.37 8.68 21.71
C LYS A 4 -3.03 9.79 20.71
N GLU A 5 -1.74 10.04 20.52
CA GLU A 5 -1.24 11.03 19.55
C GLU A 5 -1.61 10.63 18.12
N TYR A 6 -1.58 9.33 17.83
CA TYR A 6 -2.01 8.79 16.54
C TYR A 6 -3.51 9.01 16.30
N HIS A 7 -4.34 8.66 17.27
CA HIS A 7 -5.78 8.87 17.22
C HIS A 7 -6.10 10.36 17.00
N ASP A 8 -5.50 11.26 17.80
CA ASP A 8 -5.69 12.70 17.67
C ASP A 8 -5.27 13.23 16.29
N LYS A 9 -4.18 12.69 15.73
CA LYS A 9 -3.75 13.01 14.36
C LYS A 9 -4.78 12.55 13.33
N MET A 10 -5.26 11.31 13.43
CA MET A 10 -6.20 10.75 12.46
C MET A 10 -7.58 11.40 12.53
N SER A 11 -8.09 11.71 13.73
CA SER A 11 -9.37 12.43 13.90
C SER A 11 -9.37 13.83 13.28
N ARG A 12 -8.20 14.46 13.11
CA ARG A 12 -8.08 15.75 12.40
C ARG A 12 -8.08 15.59 10.88
N LEU A 13 -7.62 14.44 10.37
CA LEU A 13 -7.48 14.17 8.95
C LEU A 13 -8.75 13.52 8.35
N LEU A 14 -9.52 12.80 9.17
CA LEU A 14 -10.66 12.03 8.73
C LEU A 14 -12.01 12.71 9.05
N PRO A 15 -12.96 12.70 8.11
CA PRO A 15 -14.37 12.96 8.38
C PRO A 15 -14.93 12.06 9.50
N LYS A 16 -15.94 12.53 10.23
CA LYS A 16 -16.50 11.82 11.41
C LYS A 16 -16.96 10.39 11.09
N ASP A 17 -17.62 10.18 9.96
CA ASP A 17 -18.08 8.86 9.48
C ASP A 17 -16.91 7.88 9.25
N ARG A 18 -15.73 8.39 8.92
CA ARG A 18 -14.51 7.59 8.74
C ARG A 18 -13.75 7.35 10.05
N GLN A 19 -14.00 8.15 11.09
CA GLN A 19 -13.38 7.97 12.40
C GLN A 19 -13.90 6.69 13.09
N GLU A 20 -15.20 6.41 12.99
CA GLU A 20 -15.79 5.18 13.53
C GLU A 20 -15.23 3.93 12.82
N THR A 21 -15.06 4.01 11.50
CA THR A 21 -14.45 2.92 10.72
C THR A 21 -13.00 2.68 11.15
N LEU A 22 -12.23 3.76 11.36
CA LEU A 22 -10.85 3.67 11.87
C LEU A 22 -10.79 3.02 13.25
N LEU A 23 -11.63 3.46 14.18
CA LEU A 23 -11.69 2.91 15.53
C LEU A 23 -12.03 1.42 15.52
N SER A 24 -13.03 1.02 14.73
CA SER A 24 -13.39 -0.39 14.57
C SER A 24 -12.25 -1.22 13.99
N ALA A 25 -11.51 -0.68 13.01
CA ALA A 25 -10.33 -1.33 12.46
C ALA A 25 -9.20 -1.43 13.50
N MET A 26 -8.97 -0.42 14.34
CA MET A 26 -8.00 -0.48 15.44
C MET A 26 -8.37 -1.57 16.45
N GLU A 27 -9.64 -1.62 16.87
CA GLU A 27 -10.17 -2.62 17.80
C GLU A 27 -10.02 -4.06 17.27
N LYS A 28 -10.29 -4.28 15.97
CA LYS A 28 -10.14 -5.59 15.30
C LYS A 28 -8.76 -6.22 15.51
N TYR A 29 -7.70 -5.40 15.57
CA TYR A 29 -6.33 -5.89 15.73
C TYR A 29 -5.86 -5.93 17.21
N GLY A 30 -6.64 -5.37 18.14
CA GLY A 30 -6.36 -5.40 19.58
C GLY A 30 -4.95 -4.90 19.92
N ASP A 31 -4.14 -5.78 20.53
CA ASP A 31 -2.77 -5.47 20.92
C ASP A 31 -1.79 -5.35 19.74
N ASN A 32 -2.16 -5.85 18.56
CA ASN A 32 -1.33 -5.74 17.36
C ASN A 32 -1.47 -4.35 16.71
N LYS A 33 -0.75 -3.38 17.26
CA LYS A 33 -0.75 -1.98 16.80
C LYS A 33 0.19 -1.74 15.61
N TRP A 34 0.07 -2.56 14.57
CA TRP A 34 0.96 -2.53 13.40
C TRP A 34 1.01 -1.18 12.69
N TRP A 35 -0.06 -0.37 12.78
CA TRP A 35 -0.12 0.99 12.22
C TRP A 35 0.83 1.98 12.91
N LEU A 36 1.32 1.64 14.11
CA LEU A 36 2.35 2.40 14.83
C LEU A 36 3.77 1.89 14.55
N SER A 37 3.94 0.86 13.72
CA SER A 37 5.24 0.29 13.44
C SER A 37 6.14 1.27 12.69
N GLU A 38 7.42 1.32 13.05
CA GLU A 38 8.43 2.02 12.25
C GLU A 38 8.98 1.15 11.11
N ASN A 39 8.64 -0.15 11.09
CA ASN A 39 9.03 -1.03 10.00
C ASN A 39 7.99 -0.94 8.86
N PRO A 40 8.34 -0.37 7.69
CA PRO A 40 7.40 -0.22 6.59
C PRO A 40 6.94 -1.56 6.01
N VAL A 41 7.73 -2.64 6.14
CA VAL A 41 7.31 -3.99 5.72
C VAL A 41 6.15 -4.50 6.59
N ILE A 42 6.20 -4.23 7.91
CA ILE A 42 5.09 -4.57 8.81
C ILE A 42 3.84 -3.77 8.42
N ILE A 43 3.99 -2.46 8.17
CA ILE A 43 2.86 -1.62 7.70
C ILE A 43 2.24 -2.21 6.44
N ALA A 44 3.04 -2.46 5.39
CA ALA A 44 2.54 -2.97 4.12
C ALA A 44 1.89 -4.35 4.24
N ARG A 45 2.47 -5.24 5.06
CA ARG A 45 1.93 -6.58 5.34
C ARG A 45 0.48 -6.53 5.85
N TYR A 46 0.12 -5.54 6.66
CA TYR A 46 -1.23 -5.43 7.22
C TYR A 46 -2.12 -4.47 6.42
N GLN A 47 -1.62 -3.30 6.05
CA GLN A 47 -2.39 -2.26 5.36
C GLN A 47 -2.98 -2.75 4.03
N LEU A 48 -2.28 -3.62 3.30
CA LEU A 48 -2.75 -4.13 2.01
C LEU A 48 -4.02 -4.99 2.14
N PHE A 49 -4.22 -5.63 3.29
CA PHE A 49 -5.39 -6.48 3.59
C PHE A 49 -6.42 -5.79 4.48
N GLU A 50 -6.16 -4.54 4.87
CA GLU A 50 -7.10 -3.71 5.62
C GLU A 50 -7.73 -2.69 4.67
N ASN A 51 -9.06 -2.68 4.59
CA ASN A 51 -9.80 -1.79 3.71
C ASN A 51 -9.77 -0.34 4.22
N THR A 52 -9.56 -0.17 5.52
CA THR A 52 -9.41 1.12 6.17
C THR A 52 -7.98 1.62 6.02
N CYS A 53 -7.79 2.84 5.54
CA CYS A 53 -6.47 3.45 5.54
C CYS A 53 -6.07 3.79 6.99
N MET A 54 -5.25 2.92 7.57
CA MET A 54 -4.80 2.97 8.95
C MET A 54 -3.43 3.65 9.07
N VAL A 55 -2.86 4.18 7.99
CA VAL A 55 -1.61 4.95 8.01
C VAL A 55 -1.76 6.15 7.07
N PRO A 56 -1.64 7.39 7.57
CA PRO A 56 -1.94 8.59 6.76
C PRO A 56 -0.88 8.88 5.69
N ASP A 57 0.32 8.32 5.85
CA ASP A 57 1.43 8.53 4.93
C ASP A 57 1.48 7.39 3.90
N ILE A 58 0.94 7.66 2.71
CA ILE A 58 0.96 6.73 1.57
C ILE A 58 2.38 6.38 1.13
N GLY A 59 3.36 7.26 1.35
CA GLY A 59 4.75 7.00 1.04
C GLY A 59 5.32 5.85 1.89
N LYS A 60 4.96 5.80 3.18
CA LYS A 60 5.33 4.66 4.05
C LYS A 60 4.74 3.34 3.55
N ILE A 61 3.49 3.36 3.09
CA ILE A 61 2.82 2.16 2.54
C ILE A 61 3.54 1.70 1.27
N LEU A 62 3.81 2.60 0.33
CA LEU A 62 4.50 2.27 -0.93
C LEU A 62 5.92 1.76 -0.71
N VAL A 63 6.71 2.43 0.14
CA VAL A 63 8.05 1.96 0.48
C VAL A 63 7.99 0.57 1.12
N GLY A 64 6.99 0.33 1.98
CA GLY A 64 6.75 -0.97 2.58
C GLY A 64 6.44 -2.06 1.56
N LEU A 65 5.56 -1.76 0.59
CA LEU A 65 5.21 -2.69 -0.48
C LEU A 65 6.40 -2.99 -1.38
N GLN A 66 7.19 -1.99 -1.75
CA GLN A 66 8.40 -2.20 -2.55
C GLN A 66 9.40 -3.13 -1.87
N LYS A 67 9.58 -2.96 -0.55
CA LYS A 67 10.43 -3.85 0.25
C LYS A 67 9.83 -5.24 0.42
N LEU A 68 8.53 -5.34 0.68
CA LEU A 68 7.83 -6.61 0.86
C LEU A 68 7.85 -7.45 -0.42
N LEU A 69 7.54 -6.83 -1.56
CA LEU A 69 7.45 -7.50 -2.86
C LEU A 69 8.82 -7.60 -3.56
N GLY A 70 9.84 -6.93 -3.04
CA GLY A 70 11.19 -6.91 -3.60
C GLY A 70 11.26 -6.32 -5.00
N ARG A 71 10.37 -5.39 -5.36
CA ARG A 71 10.26 -4.77 -6.70
C ARG A 71 9.71 -3.35 -6.63
N PRO A 72 9.84 -2.54 -7.69
CA PRO A 72 9.10 -1.28 -7.79
C PRO A 72 7.59 -1.50 -7.70
N VAL A 73 6.90 -0.59 -7.01
CA VAL A 73 5.43 -0.52 -6.85
C VAL A 73 5.07 0.95 -6.91
N TYR A 74 4.07 1.28 -7.71
CA TYR A 74 3.63 2.64 -8.00
C TYR A 74 2.21 2.90 -7.47
N HIS A 75 1.85 4.17 -7.32
CA HIS A 75 0.52 4.56 -6.84
C HIS A 75 -0.63 3.95 -7.66
N HIS A 76 -0.48 3.83 -8.97
CA HIS A 76 -1.52 3.28 -9.83
C HIS A 76 -1.66 1.76 -9.73
N ASP A 77 -0.63 1.04 -9.28
CA ASP A 77 -0.76 -0.40 -8.96
C ASP A 77 -1.77 -0.59 -7.83
N LEU A 78 -1.73 0.28 -6.80
CA LEU A 78 -2.71 0.27 -5.71
C LEU A 78 -4.13 0.66 -6.17
N ALA A 79 -4.23 1.52 -7.19
CA ALA A 79 -5.51 2.00 -7.69
C ALA A 79 -6.19 0.99 -8.63
N PHE A 80 -5.42 0.25 -9.43
CA PHE A 80 -5.94 -0.56 -10.52
C PHE A 80 -5.73 -2.07 -10.35
N ASP A 81 -4.81 -2.52 -9.48
CA ASP A 81 -4.51 -3.94 -9.29
C ASP A 81 -4.20 -4.30 -7.81
N VAL A 82 -5.08 -3.85 -6.90
CA VAL A 82 -4.92 -4.16 -5.47
C VAL A 82 -4.98 -5.67 -5.18
N GLU A 83 -5.78 -6.43 -5.95
CA GLU A 83 -5.87 -7.89 -5.78
C GLU A 83 -4.61 -8.60 -6.26
N GLY A 84 -4.03 -8.21 -7.41
CA GLY A 84 -2.73 -8.73 -7.84
C GLY A 84 -1.62 -8.45 -6.81
N LEU A 85 -1.62 -7.25 -6.23
CA LEU A 85 -0.71 -6.91 -5.12
C LEU A 85 -0.94 -7.81 -3.90
N ARG A 86 -2.20 -8.10 -3.54
CA ARG A 86 -2.53 -8.99 -2.41
C ARG A 86 -2.00 -10.41 -2.63
N GLU A 87 -2.15 -10.95 -3.83
CA GLU A 87 -1.62 -12.29 -4.16
C GLU A 87 -0.08 -12.34 -4.10
N GLU A 88 0.60 -11.33 -4.66
CA GLU A 88 2.06 -11.23 -4.55
C GLU A 88 2.51 -11.11 -3.08
N ALA A 89 1.78 -10.32 -2.28
CA ALA A 89 2.09 -10.14 -0.87
C ALA A 89 1.91 -11.42 -0.05
N LYS A 90 0.88 -12.24 -0.33
CA LYS A 90 0.71 -13.55 0.33
C LYS A 90 1.94 -14.43 0.14
N VAL A 91 2.47 -14.50 -1.08
CA VAL A 91 3.69 -15.27 -1.39
C VAL A 91 4.90 -14.69 -0.68
N ALA A 92 5.07 -13.36 -0.69
CA ALA A 92 6.17 -12.69 -0.03
C ALA A 92 6.14 -12.87 1.50
N ILE A 93 4.96 -12.79 2.13
CA ILE A 93 4.79 -13.04 3.56
C ILE A 93 5.17 -14.47 3.91
N TRP A 94 4.71 -15.45 3.12
CA TRP A 94 5.06 -16.86 3.34
C TRP A 94 6.58 -17.10 3.28
N LYS A 95 7.27 -16.51 2.29
CA LYS A 95 8.73 -16.54 2.20
C LYS A 95 9.40 -15.93 3.43
N LEU A 96 8.95 -14.74 3.84
CA LEU A 96 9.52 -14.04 4.98
C LEU A 96 9.36 -14.84 6.29
N GLU A 97 8.21 -15.48 6.48
CA GLU A 97 7.95 -16.36 7.63
C GLU A 97 8.79 -17.63 7.61
N GLY A 98 9.11 -18.14 6.41
CA GLY A 98 10.08 -19.22 6.19
C GLY A 98 11.55 -18.79 6.34
N GLY A 99 11.83 -17.50 6.59
CA GLY A 99 13.19 -16.98 6.68
C GLY A 99 13.89 -16.82 5.32
N GLU A 100 13.14 -16.87 4.22
CA GLU A 100 13.66 -16.68 2.87
C GLU A 100 13.88 -15.20 2.54
N SER A 101 14.77 -14.95 1.57
CA SER A 101 15.02 -13.60 1.05
C SER A 101 13.86 -13.09 0.19
N LEU A 102 13.55 -11.81 0.35
CA LEU A 102 12.58 -11.08 -0.48
C LEU A 102 13.21 -10.47 -1.74
N GLU A 103 14.53 -10.61 -1.93
CA GLU A 103 15.17 -10.08 -3.14
C GLU A 103 14.67 -10.79 -4.40
N THR A 104 14.34 -9.99 -5.42
CA THR A 104 13.93 -10.51 -6.72
C THR A 104 14.97 -10.20 -7.80
N PRO A 105 15.12 -11.07 -8.82
CA PRO A 105 16.03 -10.84 -9.93
C PRO A 105 15.72 -9.55 -10.70
N PHE A 106 16.74 -8.92 -11.28
CA PHE A 106 16.57 -7.70 -12.09
C PHE A 106 15.54 -7.84 -13.21
N ASN A 107 15.56 -8.97 -13.94
CA ASN A 107 14.60 -9.22 -15.03
C ASN A 107 13.15 -9.29 -14.54
N TYR A 108 12.92 -9.78 -13.31
CA TYR A 108 11.59 -9.75 -12.70
C TYR A 108 11.17 -8.32 -12.36
N LYS A 109 12.07 -7.53 -11.77
CA LYS A 109 11.83 -6.10 -11.48
C LYS A 109 11.48 -5.34 -12.77
N LEU A 110 12.23 -5.56 -13.86
CA LEU A 110 11.97 -4.93 -15.17
C LEU A 110 10.62 -5.34 -15.77
N LYS A 111 10.28 -6.64 -15.72
CA LYS A 111 8.98 -7.15 -16.16
C LYS A 111 7.84 -6.43 -15.42
N LYS A 112 7.96 -6.26 -14.10
CA LYS A 112 6.93 -5.62 -13.28
C LYS A 112 6.78 -4.13 -13.56
N VAL A 113 7.86 -3.42 -13.90
CA VAL A 113 7.79 -2.05 -14.40
C VAL A 113 6.99 -1.98 -15.71
N TYR A 114 7.24 -2.90 -16.64
CA TYR A 114 6.49 -2.94 -17.90
C TYR A 114 5.00 -3.22 -17.67
N GLU A 115 4.66 -4.21 -16.85
CA GLU A 115 3.27 -4.54 -16.49
C GLU A 115 2.54 -3.32 -15.89
N SER A 116 3.20 -2.62 -14.96
CA SER A 116 2.69 -1.42 -14.31
C SER A 116 2.43 -0.28 -15.31
N ILE A 117 3.34 -0.03 -16.25
CA ILE A 117 3.13 0.95 -17.34
C ILE A 117 1.92 0.58 -18.21
N GLN A 118 1.74 -0.70 -18.54
CA GLN A 118 0.58 -1.15 -19.32
C GLN A 118 -0.72 -0.97 -18.52
N LEU A 119 -0.71 -1.29 -17.23
CA LEU A 119 -1.85 -1.09 -16.34
C LEU A 119 -2.28 0.39 -16.32
N LEU A 120 -1.30 1.31 -16.21
CA LEU A 120 -1.57 2.75 -16.26
C LEU A 120 -2.11 3.20 -17.62
N LYS A 121 -1.57 2.69 -18.73
CA LYS A 121 -2.06 3.04 -20.08
C LYS A 121 -3.50 2.58 -20.32
N ASN A 122 -3.86 1.41 -19.80
CA ASN A 122 -5.17 0.80 -20.06
C ASN A 122 -6.29 1.35 -19.15
N ASN A 123 -5.93 1.93 -18.00
CA ASN A 123 -6.91 2.39 -16.99
C ASN A 123 -6.77 3.88 -16.63
N GLY A 124 -5.71 4.54 -17.11
CA GLY A 124 -5.49 5.96 -16.91
C GLY A 124 -6.49 6.81 -17.71
N PRO A 125 -6.67 8.08 -17.30
CA PRO A 125 -7.54 8.98 -18.05
C PRO A 125 -7.00 9.19 -19.46
N GLU A 126 -7.89 9.16 -20.46
CA GLU A 126 -7.55 9.58 -21.81
C GLU A 126 -7.17 11.07 -21.78
N VAL A 127 -5.91 11.37 -22.09
CA VAL A 127 -5.46 12.75 -22.25
C VAL A 127 -5.99 13.24 -23.59
N ILE A 128 -7.15 13.89 -23.58
CA ILE A 128 -7.65 14.62 -24.75
C ILE A 128 -6.78 15.88 -24.89
N VAL A 129 -5.75 15.79 -25.74
CA VAL A 129 -5.02 16.97 -26.19
C VAL A 129 -5.96 17.71 -27.13
N LYS A 130 -6.62 18.76 -26.63
CA LYS A 130 -7.26 19.74 -27.51
C LYS A 130 -6.13 20.53 -28.15
N GLU A 131 -5.87 20.29 -29.44
CA GLU A 131 -5.08 21.21 -30.23
C GLU A 131 -5.78 22.58 -30.16
N THR A 132 -5.13 23.54 -29.51
CA THR A 132 -5.51 24.94 -29.64
C THR A 132 -5.06 25.37 -31.03
N GLU A 133 -6.01 25.51 -31.95
CA GLU A 133 -5.79 26.24 -33.19
C GLU A 133 -5.54 27.71 -32.81
N ASP A 134 -4.29 28.15 -33.03
CA ASP A 134 -3.89 29.57 -33.01
C ASP A 134 -4.36 30.30 -34.29
#